data_AF-A0A7C2FYH9-F1
#
_entry.id   AF-A0A7C2FYH9-F1
#
_cell.length_a   1.000
_cell.length_b   1.000
_cell.length_c   1.000
_cell.angle_alpha   90.00
_cell.angle_beta   90.00
_cell.angle_gamma   90.00
#
_symmetry.space_group_name_H-M   'P 1'
#
loop_
_entity.id
_entity.type
_entity.pdbx_description
1 polymer ?
#
loop_
_entity_poly.entity_id
_entity_poly.type
_entity_poly.pdbx_seq_one_letter_code
_entity_poly.pdbx_strand_id
1 'polypeptide(L)'
;MPGVVIGIGLVKTYPGFQPLGVPLLLPIAYSVRRLPYALRVVTAGYSRVDRTLEEASLSLGASAWRTFWRVTWPQLMPTLAATSVVAFIRVITELGSTLIILPPGWRTATVAIFYYAAEGFIGRASAISVVLIGIVALGSALVNLNYSRLLRRFGFRP
;
A
#
# COMPACT_ATOMS: atom_id res chain seq x y z
N MET A 1 12.39 -0.40 9.95
CA MET A 1 12.10 0.09 11.31
C MET A 1 10.86 -0.61 11.85
N PRO A 2 10.83 -1.02 13.13
CA PRO A 2 9.66 -1.63 13.76
C PRO A 2 8.46 -0.68 13.83
N GLY A 3 7.24 -1.23 13.84
CA GLY A 3 6.00 -0.42 13.72
C GLY A 3 5.71 0.34 14.99
N VAL A 4 6.02 -0.32 16.11
CA VAL A 4 5.95 0.22 17.46
C VAL A 4 6.77 1.51 17.57
N VAL A 5 7.98 1.55 17.00
CA VAL A 5 8.86 2.74 17.06
C VAL A 5 8.23 3.93 16.35
N ILE A 6 7.68 3.72 15.15
CA ILE A 6 6.98 4.77 14.39
C ILE A 6 5.72 5.22 15.14
N GLY A 7 4.97 4.27 15.70
CA GLY A 7 3.77 4.55 16.48
C GLY A 7 4.07 5.43 17.69
N ILE A 8 5.04 5.04 18.51
CA ILE A 8 5.45 5.81 19.69
C ILE A 8 5.94 7.20 19.29
N GLY A 9 6.76 7.30 18.23
CA GLY A 9 7.26 8.57 17.73
C GLY A 9 6.13 9.53 17.34
N LEU A 10 5.14 9.06 16.57
CA LEU A 10 4.01 9.89 16.14
C LEU A 10 3.11 10.30 17.31
N VAL A 11 2.76 9.37 18.19
CA VAL A 11 1.90 9.62 19.36
C VAL A 11 2.55 10.61 20.33
N LYS A 12 3.87 10.52 20.52
CA LYS A 12 4.63 11.43 21.39
C LYS A 12 4.83 12.81 20.77
N THR A 13 5.05 12.88 19.45
CA THR A 13 5.26 14.15 18.73
C THR A 13 3.96 14.92 18.55
N TYR A 14 2.83 14.21 18.36
CA TYR A 14 1.52 14.79 18.04
C TYR A 14 0.43 14.36 19.03
N PRO A 15 0.55 14.66 20.33
CA PRO A 15 -0.39 14.19 21.35
C PRO A 15 -1.82 14.71 21.11
N GLY A 16 -1.99 15.94 20.62
CA GLY A 16 -3.30 16.53 20.32
C GLY A 16 -4.06 15.86 19.17
N PHE A 17 -3.39 15.04 18.36
CA PHE A 17 -3.99 14.32 17.22
C PHE A 17 -4.32 12.86 17.55
N GLN A 18 -4.10 12.39 18.79
CA GLN A 18 -4.47 11.04 19.22
C GLN A 18 -5.96 10.70 19.02
N PRO A 19 -6.93 11.62 19.27
CA PRO A 19 -8.34 11.36 18.96
C PRO A 19 -8.59 11.13 17.46
N LEU A 20 -7.74 11.72 16.61
CA LEU A 20 -7.72 11.53 15.16
C LEU A 20 -6.75 10.41 14.74
N GLY A 21 -6.44 9.48 15.65
CA GLY A 21 -5.47 8.41 15.43
C GLY A 21 -5.78 7.57 14.20
N VAL A 22 -7.05 7.16 14.04
CA VAL A 22 -7.51 6.35 12.90
C VAL A 22 -7.51 7.13 11.57
N PRO A 23 -8.15 8.31 11.46
CA PRO A 23 -8.23 9.01 10.18
C PRO A 23 -6.92 9.69 9.75
N LEU A 24 -5.99 9.98 10.66
CA LEU A 24 -4.80 10.77 10.37
C LEU A 24 -3.49 10.04 10.68
N LEU A 25 -3.26 9.68 11.94
CA LEU A 25 -1.95 9.17 12.36
C LEU A 25 -1.65 7.77 11.79
N LEU A 26 -2.65 6.90 11.65
CA LEU A 26 -2.48 5.57 11.04
C LEU A 26 -2.06 5.65 9.55
N PRO A 27 -2.78 6.39 8.67
CA PRO A 27 -2.35 6.59 7.29
C PRO A 27 -0.94 7.15 7.16
N ILE A 28 -0.57 8.10 8.02
CA ILE A 28 0.79 8.68 8.05
C ILE A 28 1.81 7.61 8.45
N ALA A 29 1.56 6.87 9.54
CA ALA A 29 2.45 5.82 10.02
C ALA A 29 2.70 4.75 8.95
N TYR A 30 1.63 4.29 8.29
CA TYR A 30 1.71 3.32 7.21
C TYR A 30 2.46 3.91 6.01
N SER A 31 2.14 5.12 5.59
CA SER A 31 2.80 5.77 4.44
C SER A 31 4.30 5.93 4.67
N VAL A 32 4.71 6.50 5.80
CA VAL A 32 6.13 6.70 6.15
C VAL A 32 6.89 5.37 6.17
N ARG A 33 6.27 4.31 6.70
CA ARG A 33 6.89 2.99 6.76
C ARG A 33 7.02 2.33 5.38
N ARG A 34 6.03 2.51 4.51
CA ARG A 34 5.95 1.80 3.21
C ARG A 34 6.57 2.58 2.05
N LEU A 35 6.70 3.89 2.16
CA LEU A 35 7.31 4.77 1.16
C LEU A 35 8.69 4.29 0.67
N PRO A 36 9.66 3.98 1.55
CA PRO A 36 10.99 3.57 1.10
C PRO A 36 10.96 2.27 0.27
N TYR A 37 10.08 1.34 0.63
CA TYR A 37 9.88 0.11 -0.13
C TYR A 37 9.22 0.39 -1.48
N ALA A 38 8.13 1.16 -1.49
CA ALA A 38 7.42 1.51 -2.72
C ALA A 38 8.35 2.23 -3.71
N LEU A 39 9.14 3.20 -3.23
CA LEU A 39 10.11 3.91 -4.06
C LEU A 39 11.14 2.97 -4.68
N ARG A 40 11.69 2.02 -3.92
CA ARG A 40 12.64 1.03 -4.45
C ARG A 40 12.04 0.20 -5.59
N VAL A 41 10.79 -0.24 -5.45
CA VAL A 41 10.12 -1.03 -6.49
C VAL A 41 9.84 -0.16 -7.72
N VAL A 42 9.39 1.09 -7.52
CA VAL A 42 9.16 2.02 -8.62
C VAL A 42 10.45 2.36 -9.36
N THR A 43 11.57 2.59 -8.66
CA THR A 43 12.87 2.83 -9.32
C THR A 43 13.34 1.62 -10.12
N ALA A 44 13.10 0.40 -9.63
CA ALA A 44 13.41 -0.82 -10.36
C ALA A 44 12.48 -1.06 -11.57
N GLY A 45 11.23 -0.57 -11.50
CA GLY A 45 10.33 -0.55 -12.65
C GLY A 45 10.73 0.52 -13.68
N TYR A 46 11.21 1.66 -13.21
CA TYR A 46 11.66 2.76 -14.07
C TYR A 46 12.82 2.35 -14.96
N SER A 47 13.74 1.51 -14.46
CA SER A 47 14.83 0.97 -15.29
C SER A 47 14.37 0.07 -16.43
N ARG A 48 13.08 -0.32 -16.48
CA ARG A 48 12.47 -1.09 -17.58
C ARG A 48 11.68 -0.21 -18.56
N VAL A 49 11.56 1.08 -18.29
CA VAL A 49 10.91 2.02 -19.21
C VAL A 49 11.80 2.19 -20.43
N ASP A 50 11.19 2.10 -21.61
CA ASP A 50 11.88 2.34 -22.87
C ASP A 50 12.17 3.84 -23.05
N ARG A 51 13.44 4.18 -22.83
CA ARG A 51 13.94 5.54 -22.96
C ARG A 51 13.90 6.06 -24.40
N THR A 52 13.94 5.17 -25.40
CA THR A 52 13.87 5.57 -26.81
C THR A 52 12.49 6.17 -27.14
N LEU A 53 11.42 5.66 -26.53
CA LEU A 53 10.07 6.21 -26.67
C LEU A 53 9.93 7.59 -26.01
N GLU A 54 10.62 7.81 -24.88
CA GLU A 54 10.65 9.12 -24.22
C GLU A 54 11.39 10.16 -25.08
N GLU A 55 12.57 9.79 -25.58
CA GLU A 55 13.40 10.64 -26.44
C GLU A 55 12.71 10.95 -27.78
N ALA A 56 12.02 9.98 -28.38
CA ALA A 56 11.21 10.18 -29.57
C ALA A 56 10.04 11.14 -29.30
N SER A 57 9.35 10.99 -28.17
CA SER A 57 8.26 11.89 -27.79
C SER A 57 8.74 13.33 -27.61
N LEU A 58 9.90 13.54 -26.98
CA LEU A 58 10.50 14.86 -26.81
C LEU A 58 10.95 15.45 -28.17
N SER A 59 11.55 14.63 -29.04
CA SER A 59 12.01 15.04 -30.37
C SER A 59 10.86 15.49 -31.28
N LEU A 60 9.67 14.92 -31.11
CA LEU A 60 8.43 15.32 -31.80
C LEU A 60 7.79 16.58 -31.20
N GLY A 61 8.46 17.26 -30.27
CA GLY A 61 8.00 18.52 -29.67
C GLY A 61 7.03 18.37 -28.50
N ALA A 62 6.86 17.16 -27.93
CA ALA A 62 6.09 17.03 -26.70
C ALA A 62 6.86 17.61 -25.50
N SER A 63 6.14 18.21 -24.54
CA SER A 63 6.74 18.63 -23.28
C SER A 63 7.01 17.42 -22.37
N ALA A 64 8.00 17.55 -21.47
CA ALA A 64 8.35 16.49 -20.51
C ALA A 64 7.13 16.01 -19.69
N TRP A 65 6.21 16.92 -19.32
CA TRP A 65 4.96 16.57 -18.64
C TRP A 65 4.07 15.67 -19.50
N ARG A 66 3.93 15.98 -20.79
CA ARG A 66 3.14 15.18 -21.73
C ARG A 66 3.80 13.82 -21.99
N THR A 67 5.12 13.79 -22.14
CA THR A 67 5.90 12.56 -22.28
C THR A 67 5.74 11.66 -21.06
N PHE A 68 5.86 12.21 -19.85
CA PHE A 68 5.66 11.46 -18.61
C PHE A 68 4.29 10.78 -18.57
N TRP A 69 3.19 11.52 -18.74
CA TRP A 69 1.86 10.94 -18.59
C TRP A 69 1.43 10.01 -19.73
N ARG A 70 1.96 10.20 -20.95
CA ARG A 70 1.56 9.41 -22.12
C ARG A 70 2.51 8.27 -22.49
N VAL A 71 3.78 8.35 -22.08
CA VAL A 71 4.82 7.37 -22.45
C VAL A 71 5.34 6.64 -21.22
N THR A 72 5.86 7.37 -20.24
CA THR A 72 6.49 6.80 -19.04
C THR A 72 5.46 6.15 -18.11
N TRP A 73 4.38 6.87 -17.80
CA TRP A 73 3.38 6.46 -16.81
C TRP A 73 2.67 5.14 -17.19
N PRO A 74 2.19 4.94 -18.44
CA PRO A 74 1.62 3.66 -18.84
C PRO A 74 2.60 2.49 -18.73
N GLN A 75 3.88 2.71 -19.03
CA GLN A 75 4.93 1.69 -18.90
C GLN A 75 5.23 1.34 -17.43
N LEU A 76 5.03 2.29 -16.51
CA LEU A 76 5.18 2.06 -15.07
C LEU A 76 3.95 1.40 -14.42
N MET A 77 2.76 1.46 -15.05
CA MET A 77 1.52 0.87 -14.53
C MET A 77 1.64 -0.59 -14.09
N PRO A 78 2.25 -1.53 -14.83
CA PRO A 78 2.37 -2.91 -14.36
C PRO A 78 3.24 -3.03 -13.11
N THR A 79 4.30 -2.22 -12.98
CA THR A 79 5.12 -2.19 -11.75
C THR A 79 4.32 -1.63 -10.57
N LEU A 80 3.60 -0.52 -10.78
CA LEU A 80 2.77 0.09 -9.73
C LEU A 80 1.63 -0.83 -9.30
N ALA A 81 1.05 -1.58 -10.25
CA ALA A 81 0.05 -2.61 -9.99
C ALA A 81 0.57 -3.68 -9.03
N ALA A 82 1.70 -4.31 -9.36
CA ALA A 82 2.31 -5.33 -8.52
C ALA A 82 2.68 -4.79 -7.13
N THR A 83 3.24 -3.57 -7.09
CA THR A 83 3.62 -2.90 -5.83
C THR A 83 2.41 -2.65 -4.94
N SER A 84 1.28 -2.22 -5.53
CA SER A 84 0.06 -1.90 -4.79
C SER A 84 -0.57 -3.11 -4.10
N VAL A 85 -0.54 -4.29 -4.72
CA VAL A 85 -1.01 -5.55 -4.10
C VAL A 85 -0.20 -5.85 -2.85
N VAL A 86 1.13 -5.79 -2.95
CA VAL A 86 2.01 -6.03 -1.80
C VAL A 86 1.80 -4.97 -0.72
N ALA A 87 1.67 -3.70 -1.10
CA ALA A 87 1.41 -2.62 -0.16
C ALA A 87 0.07 -2.83 0.58
N PHE A 88 -0.99 -3.22 -0.12
CA PHE A 88 -2.30 -3.51 0.46
C PHE A 88 -2.22 -4.61 1.51
N ILE A 89 -1.64 -5.77 1.16
CA ILE A 89 -1.43 -6.89 2.09
C ILE A 89 -0.66 -6.42 3.33
N ARG A 90 0.39 -5.61 3.14
CA ARG A 90 1.25 -5.14 4.22
C ARG A 90 0.58 -4.09 5.12
N VAL A 91 -0.39 -3.33 4.60
CA VAL A 91 -1.14 -2.34 5.40
C VAL A 91 -2.25 -3.02 6.19
N ILE A 92 -3.03 -3.88 5.54
CA ILE A 92 -4.17 -4.56 6.18
C ILE A 92 -3.74 -5.58 7.25
N THR A 93 -2.48 -6.02 7.24
CA THR A 93 -1.90 -6.91 8.25
C THR A 93 -0.94 -6.19 9.21
N GLU A 94 -0.83 -4.86 9.15
CA GLU A 94 0.07 -4.14 10.05
C GLU A 94 -0.53 -4.08 11.46
N LEU A 95 0.24 -4.56 12.43
CA LEU A 95 -0.12 -4.59 13.85
C LEU A 95 0.69 -3.60 14.66
N GLY A 96 2.00 -3.46 14.38
CA GLY A 96 2.94 -2.77 15.28
C GLY A 96 2.63 -1.29 15.51
N SER A 97 2.51 -0.48 14.45
CA SER A 97 2.13 0.93 14.60
C SER A 97 0.66 1.07 15.00
N THR A 98 -0.18 0.12 14.56
CA THR A 98 -1.61 0.10 14.81
C THR A 98 -1.92 0.01 16.29
N LEU A 99 -1.31 -0.93 17.01
CA LEU A 99 -1.54 -1.08 18.46
C LEU A 99 -1.20 0.17 19.28
N ILE A 100 -0.23 0.96 18.84
CA ILE A 100 0.22 2.15 19.58
C ILE A 100 -0.66 3.37 19.28
N ILE A 101 -1.10 3.52 18.04
CA ILE A 101 -1.83 4.71 17.57
C ILE A 101 -3.34 4.59 17.79
N LEU A 102 -3.87 3.36 17.87
CA LEU A 102 -5.31 3.14 17.93
C LEU A 102 -5.94 3.82 19.15
N PRO A 103 -6.98 4.66 18.98
CA PRO A 103 -7.71 5.22 20.10
C PRO A 103 -8.46 4.12 20.88
N PRO A 104 -8.75 4.35 22.18
CA PRO A 104 -9.57 3.44 22.97
C PRO A 104 -10.93 3.15 22.30
N GLY A 105 -11.40 1.91 22.40
CA GLY A 105 -12.67 1.48 21.81
C GLY A 105 -12.61 1.11 20.32
N TRP A 106 -11.53 1.45 19.62
CA TRP A 106 -11.33 1.02 18.23
C TRP A 106 -10.61 -0.32 18.17
N ARG A 107 -10.99 -1.17 17.21
CA ARG A 107 -10.28 -2.41 16.90
C ARG A 107 -10.28 -2.64 15.39
N THR A 108 -9.11 -2.77 14.80
CA THR A 108 -8.99 -3.32 13.44
C THR A 108 -9.10 -4.84 13.48
N ALA A 109 -9.38 -5.49 12.35
CA ALA A 109 -9.45 -6.95 12.27
C ALA A 109 -8.16 -7.61 12.78
N THR A 110 -6.99 -7.10 12.38
CA THR A 110 -5.67 -7.59 12.82
C THR A 110 -5.47 -7.46 14.33
N VAL A 111 -5.89 -6.33 14.91
CA VAL A 111 -5.79 -6.09 16.35
C VAL A 111 -6.75 -7.01 17.11
N ALA A 112 -7.97 -7.21 16.60
CA ALA A 112 -8.93 -8.14 17.19
C ALA A 112 -8.43 -9.58 17.19
N ILE A 113 -7.83 -10.04 16.07
CA ILE A 113 -7.19 -11.36 15.98
C ILE A 113 -6.11 -11.51 17.04
N PHE A 114 -5.23 -10.50 17.19
CA PHE A 114 -4.16 -10.52 18.19
C PHE A 114 -4.70 -10.66 19.61
N TYR A 115 -5.68 -9.83 20.00
CA TYR A 115 -6.28 -9.90 21.34
C TYR A 115 -6.96 -11.25 21.61
N TYR A 116 -7.80 -11.74 20.70
CA TYR A 116 -8.48 -13.03 20.90
C TYR A 116 -7.50 -14.19 20.97
N ALA A 117 -6.42 -14.16 20.19
CA ALA A 117 -5.38 -15.17 20.26
C ALA A 117 -4.63 -15.12 21.60
N ALA A 118 -4.28 -13.92 22.07
CA ALA A 118 -3.59 -13.72 23.35
C ALA A 118 -4.43 -14.14 24.57
N GLU A 119 -5.76 -13.98 24.48
CA GLU A 119 -6.71 -14.40 25.51
C GLU A 119 -7.07 -15.90 25.46
N GLY A 120 -6.53 -16.65 24.49
CA GLY A 120 -6.81 -18.09 24.32
C GLY A 120 -8.11 -18.40 23.57
N PHE A 121 -8.83 -17.40 23.07
CA PHE A 121 -10.03 -17.57 22.24
C PHE A 121 -9.68 -17.90 20.77
N ILE A 122 -8.96 -19.01 20.56
CA ILE A 122 -8.44 -19.40 19.24
C ILE A 122 -9.56 -19.56 18.20
N GLY A 123 -10.73 -20.10 18.58
CA GLY A 123 -11.87 -20.23 17.67
C GLY A 123 -12.33 -18.89 17.08
N ARG A 124 -12.37 -17.83 17.91
CA ARG A 124 -12.75 -16.48 17.46
C ARG A 124 -11.64 -15.84 16.62
N ALA A 125 -10.38 -15.98 17.05
CA ALA A 125 -9.23 -15.48 16.31
C ALA A 125 -9.14 -16.11 14.91
N SER A 126 -9.35 -17.42 14.80
CA SER A 126 -9.35 -18.15 13.53
C SER A 126 -10.51 -17.72 12.63
N ALA A 127 -11.71 -17.55 13.16
CA ALA A 127 -12.86 -17.09 12.38
C ALA A 127 -12.60 -15.71 11.72
N ILE A 128 -12.09 -14.74 12.49
CA ILE A 128 -11.75 -13.41 11.95
C ILE A 128 -10.58 -13.50 10.97
N SER A 129 -9.61 -14.38 11.22
CA SER A 129 -8.47 -14.59 10.32
C SER A 129 -8.90 -15.11 8.94
N VAL A 130 -9.83 -16.07 8.89
CA VAL A 130 -10.37 -16.60 7.62
C VAL A 130 -11.08 -15.49 6.84
N VAL A 131 -11.90 -14.68 7.51
CA VAL A 131 -12.57 -13.53 6.88
C VAL A 131 -11.54 -12.52 6.36
N LEU A 132 -10.52 -12.21 7.15
CA LEU A 132 -9.47 -11.27 6.76
C LEU A 132 -8.68 -11.78 5.54
N ILE A 133 -8.36 -13.07 5.50
CA ILE A 133 -7.72 -13.72 4.33
C ILE A 133 -8.63 -13.59 3.09
N GLY A 134 -9.94 -13.82 3.24
CA GLY A 134 -10.90 -13.62 2.15
C GLY A 134 -10.90 -12.18 1.63
N ILE A 135 -10.92 -11.18 2.52
CA ILE A 135 -10.85 -9.76 2.14
C ILE A 135 -9.52 -9.45 1.44
N VAL A 136 -8.41 -9.99 1.92
CA VAL A 136 -7.09 -9.81 1.32
C VAL A 136 -7.05 -10.40 -0.10
N ALA A 137 -7.56 -11.62 -0.27
CA ALA A 137 -7.61 -12.31 -1.55
C ALA A 137 -8.50 -11.57 -2.55
N LEU A 138 -9.70 -11.18 -2.13
CA LEU A 138 -10.63 -10.40 -2.97
C LEU A 138 -10.04 -9.04 -3.35
N GLY A 139 -9.48 -8.30 -2.38
CA GLY A 139 -8.85 -7.01 -2.64
C GLY A 139 -7.69 -7.13 -3.61
N SER A 140 -6.80 -8.12 -3.42
CA SER A 140 -5.66 -8.37 -4.31
C SER A 140 -6.11 -8.77 -5.72
N ALA A 141 -7.17 -9.59 -5.83
CA ALA A 141 -7.75 -9.99 -7.11
C ALA A 141 -8.38 -8.80 -7.84
N LEU A 142 -9.13 -7.94 -7.15
CA LEU A 142 -9.73 -6.74 -7.73
C LEU A 142 -8.66 -5.79 -8.27
N VAL A 143 -7.59 -5.59 -7.50
CA VAL A 143 -6.43 -4.78 -7.91
C VAL A 143 -5.83 -5.37 -9.19
N ASN A 144 -5.53 -6.67 -9.22
CA ASN A 144 -4.96 -7.33 -10.39
C ASN A 144 -5.89 -7.27 -11.63
N LEU A 145 -7.19 -7.51 -11.45
CA LEU A 145 -8.18 -7.48 -12.54
C LEU A 145 -8.33 -6.08 -13.13
N ASN A 146 -8.35 -5.03 -12.30
CA ASN A 146 -8.43 -3.65 -12.78
C ASN A 146 -7.19 -3.27 -13.61
N TYR A 147 -6.00 -3.70 -13.17
CA TYR A 147 -4.77 -3.42 -13.90
C TYR A 147 -4.63 -4.25 -15.17
N SER A 148 -4.99 -5.52 -15.17
CA SER A 148 -4.98 -6.33 -16.40
C SER A 148 -5.92 -5.78 -17.47
N ARG A 149 -7.08 -5.24 -17.08
CA ARG A 149 -7.99 -4.51 -17.99
C ARG A 149 -7.35 -3.21 -18.51
N LEU A 150 -6.68 -2.46 -17.65
CA LEU A 150 -5.99 -1.22 -18.02
C LEU A 150 -4.83 -1.48 -18.98
N LEU A 151 -4.01 -2.49 -18.73
CA LEU A 151 -2.88 -2.86 -19.59
C LEU A 151 -3.33 -3.31 -20.98
N ARG A 152 -4.42 -4.09 -21.05
CA ARG A 152 -5.06 -4.46 -22.34
C ARG A 152 -5.50 -3.23 -23.13
N ARG A 153 -6.00 -2.18 -22.46
CA ARG A 153 -6.41 -0.92 -23.11
C ARG A 153 -5.23 -0.16 -23.72
N PHE A 154 -4.03 -0.31 -23.17
CA PHE A 154 -2.81 0.31 -23.68
C PHE A 154 -2.00 -0.59 -24.62
N GLY A 155 -2.55 -1.75 -25.02
CA GLY A 155 -1.89 -2.67 -25.97
C GLY A 155 -0.71 -3.46 -25.40
N PHE A 156 -0.40 -3.33 -24.10
CA PHE A 156 0.61 -4.13 -23.42
C PHE A 156 0.05 -5.53 -23.15
N ARG A 157 0.60 -6.54 -23.84
CA ARG A 157 0.31 -7.95 -23.54
C ARG A 157 1.10 -8.38 -22.29
N PRO A 158 0.48 -9.09 -21.33
CA PRO A 158 1.17 -9.64 -20.17
C PRO A 158 2.16 -10.74 -20.57
#